data_AF-A0A1H5XV02-F1
#
_entry.id   AF-A0A1H5XV02-F1
#
_cell.length_a   1.000
_cell.length_b   1.000
_cell.length_c   1.000
_cell.angle_alpha   90.00
_cell.angle_beta   90.00
_cell.angle_gamma   90.00
#
_symmetry.space_group_name_H-M   'P 1'
#
loop_
_entity.id
_entity.type
_entity.pdbx_description
1 polymer ?
#
loop_
_entity_poly.entity_id
_entity_poly.type
_entity_poly.pdbx_seq_one_letter_code
_entity_poly.pdbx_strand_id
1 'polypeptide(L)' 'MGASPGDRRHDGGTPEHPPARLPQRWVVILAVAGVTGAVLAARVDPVTGLTAGLAIVGLLHTVMD' A
#
# COMPACT_ATOMS: atom_id res chain seq x y z
N MET A 1 -34.30 -48.12 4.45
CA MET A 1 -33.19 -47.76 3.54
C MET A 1 -33.56 -46.45 2.87
N GLY A 2 -32.97 -45.33 3.29
CA GLY A 2 -33.13 -44.03 2.66
C GLY A 2 -31.78 -43.34 2.68
N ALA A 3 -30.93 -43.64 1.71
CA ALA A 3 -29.71 -42.89 1.51
C ALA A 3 -30.12 -41.51 0.98
N SER A 4 -29.93 -40.46 1.77
CA SER A 4 -30.02 -39.08 1.29
C SER A 4 -28.64 -38.69 0.74
N PRO A 5 -28.48 -38.54 -0.57
CA PRO A 5 -27.22 -38.16 -1.20
C PRO A 5 -27.21 -36.64 -1.34
N GLY A 6 -26.41 -35.94 -0.54
CA GLY A 6 -26.38 -34.50 -0.68
C GLY A 6 -25.45 -33.71 0.22
N ASP A 7 -24.53 -34.32 0.97
CA ASP A 7 -23.49 -33.55 1.66
C ASP A 7 -22.32 -33.30 0.71
N ARG A 8 -22.60 -32.55 -0.36
CA ARG A 8 -21.58 -32.06 -1.30
C ARG A 8 -21.34 -30.59 -1.01
N ARG A 9 -20.15 -30.35 -0.44
CA ARG A 9 -19.38 -29.11 -0.46
C ARG A 9 -20.05 -27.98 0.32
N HIS A 10 -19.65 -27.84 1.59
CA HIS A 10 -19.46 -26.49 2.07
C HIS A 10 -18.04 -26.07 1.71
N ASP A 11 -18.02 -25.16 0.76
CA ASP A 11 -16.87 -24.63 0.07
C ASP A 11 -15.78 -24.21 1.06
N GLY A 12 -14.57 -24.69 0.81
CA GLY A 12 -13.36 -24.14 1.39
C GLY A 12 -13.14 -22.73 0.86
N GLY A 13 -13.98 -21.79 1.29
CA GLY A 13 -13.71 -20.38 1.18
C GLY A 13 -12.48 -20.11 2.03
N THR A 14 -11.30 -20.11 1.38
CA THR A 14 -10.11 -19.44 1.92
C THR A 14 -10.60 -18.11 2.48
N PRO A 15 -10.32 -17.77 3.76
CA PRO A 15 -10.72 -16.48 4.30
C PRO A 15 -10.09 -15.41 3.41
N GLU A 16 -10.91 -14.80 2.55
CA GLU A 16 -10.52 -13.65 1.76
C GLU A 16 -10.18 -12.57 2.79
N HIS A 17 -8.90 -12.44 3.09
CA HIS A 17 -8.42 -11.32 3.87
C HIS A 17 -8.73 -10.07 3.05
N PRO A 18 -9.60 -9.18 3.54
CA PRO A 18 -9.83 -7.92 2.86
C PRO A 18 -8.48 -7.25 2.63
N PRO A 19 -8.18 -6.73 1.43
CA PRO A 19 -6.89 -6.12 1.16
C PRO A 19 -6.65 -5.04 2.21
N ALA A 20 -5.53 -5.14 2.93
CA ALA A 20 -5.16 -4.18 3.95
C ALA A 20 -5.05 -2.81 3.28
N ARG A 21 -6.05 -1.95 3.49
CA ARG A 21 -6.04 -0.60 2.93
C ARG A 21 -5.08 0.22 3.76
N LEU A 22 -4.12 0.87 3.11
CA LEU A 22 -3.26 1.83 3.79
C LEU A 22 -4.15 2.94 4.38
N PRO A 23 -3.85 3.42 5.59
CA PRO A 23 -4.45 4.62 6.13
C PRO A 23 -4.30 5.77 5.13
N GLN A 24 -5.34 6.58 4.94
CA GLN A 24 -5.33 7.68 3.97
C GLN A 24 -4.11 8.61 4.11
N ARG A 25 -3.64 8.83 5.35
CA ARG A 25 -2.40 9.57 5.65
C ARG A 25 -1.18 9.01 4.89
N TRP A 26 -0.99 7.69 4.89
CA TRP A 26 0.13 7.04 4.22
C TRP A 26 0.05 7.17 2.70
N VAL A 27 -1.16 7.12 2.14
CA VAL A 27 -1.35 7.35 0.70
C VAL A 27 -0.89 8.75 0.30
N VAL A 28 -1.23 9.76 1.10
CA VAL A 28 -0.82 11.15 0.86
C VAL A 28 0.69 11.31 0.97
N ILE A 29 1.30 10.76 2.03
CA ILE A 29 2.75 10.80 2.25
C ILE A 29 3.50 10.22 1.04
N LEU A 30 3.11 9.02 0.61
CA LEU A 30 3.74 8.34 -0.51
C LEU A 30 3.50 9.05 -1.85
N ALA A 31 2.32 9.61 -2.08
CA ALA A 31 2.03 10.37 -3.29
C ALA A 31 2.90 11.63 -3.40
N VAL A 32 2.97 12.43 -2.33
CA VAL A 32 3.75 13.68 -2.33
C VAL A 32 5.25 13.39 -2.43
N ALA A 33 5.75 12.44 -1.63
CA ALA A 33 7.16 12.05 -1.66
C ALA A 33 7.54 11.43 -3.01
N GLY A 34 6.70 10.56 -3.55
CA GLY A 34 6.93 9.88 -4.82
C GLY A 34 6.97 10.85 -6.00
N VAL A 35 6.00 11.76 -6.11
CA VAL A 35 5.97 12.78 -7.17
C VAL A 35 7.19 13.69 -7.07
N THR A 36 7.50 14.20 -5.87
CA THR A 36 8.61 15.12 -5.70
C THR A 36 9.95 14.43 -5.96
N GLY A 37 10.16 13.24 -5.42
CA GLY A 37 11.37 12.44 -5.62
C GLY A 37 11.57 12.07 -7.09
N ALA A 38 10.51 11.68 -7.80
CA ALA A 38 10.58 11.36 -9.23
C ALA A 38 10.94 12.58 -10.09
N VAL A 39 10.36 13.75 -9.79
CA VAL A 39 10.70 14.99 -10.51
C VAL A 39 12.17 15.36 -10.30
N LEU A 40 12.67 15.29 -9.06
CA LEU A 40 14.08 15.59 -8.77
C LEU A 40 15.02 14.55 -9.40
N ALA A 41 14.67 13.27 -9.37
CA ALA A 41 15.44 12.20 -10.01
C ALA A 41 15.60 12.43 -11.53
N ALA A 42 14.54 12.92 -12.19
CA ALA A 42 14.54 13.17 -13.63
C ALA A 42 15.23 14.49 -14.03
N ARG A 43 15.30 15.46 -13.11
CA ARG A 43 15.80 16.82 -13.40
C ARG A 43 17.23 17.06 -12.93
N VAL A 44 17.65 16.41 -11.85
CA VAL A 44 18.95 16.62 -11.21
C VAL A 44 19.78 15.35 -11.35
N ASP A 45 19.47 14.33 -10.54
CA ASP A 45 20.08 13.01 -10.57
C ASP A 45 19.28 12.04 -9.66
N PRO A 46 19.40 10.71 -9.86
CA PRO A 46 18.64 9.72 -9.10
C PRO A 46 18.89 9.75 -7.58
N VAL A 47 20.11 10.11 -7.15
CA VAL A 47 20.47 10.14 -5.72
C VAL A 47 19.73 11.28 -5.05
N THR A 48 19.77 12.48 -5.64
CA THR A 48 19.03 13.65 -5.15
C THR A 48 17.53 13.38 -5.05
N GLY A 49 16.94 12.73 -6.06
CA GLY A 49 15.52 12.36 -6.03
C GLY A 49 15.16 11.39 -4.90
N LEU A 50 15.99 10.37 -4.67
CA LEU A 50 15.78 9.40 -3.58
C LEU A 50 15.91 10.08 -2.21
N THR A 51 16.96 10.87 -2.01
CA THR A 51 17.19 11.59 -0.74
C THR A 51 16.04 12.54 -0.43
N ALA A 52 15.59 13.31 -1.42
CA ALA A 52 14.45 14.20 -1.25
C ALA A 52 13.15 13.43 -0.94
N GLY A 53 12.90 12.32 -1.64
CA GLY A 53 11.75 11.46 -1.37
C GLY A 53 11.72 10.97 0.07
N LEU A 54 12.83 10.42 0.57
CA LEU A 54 12.94 9.95 1.96
C LEU A 54 12.81 11.09 2.98
N ALA A 55 13.40 12.25 2.71
CA ALA A 55 13.26 13.43 3.56
C ALA A 55 11.81 13.88 3.68
N ILE A 56 11.05 13.87 2.58
CA ILE A 56 9.63 14.23 2.56
C ILE A 56 8.79 13.20 3.31
N VAL A 57 9.05 11.89 3.12
CA VAL A 57 8.36 10.84 3.89
C VAL A 57 8.58 11.06 5.38
N GLY A 58 9.83 11.25 5.81
CA GLY A 58 10.16 11.50 7.22
C GLY A 58 9.48 12.75 7.76
N LEU A 59 9.57 13.87 7.04
CA LEU A 59 8.96 15.13 7.46
C LEU A 59 7.43 15.02 7.60
N LEU A 60 6.74 14.50 6.59
CA LEU A 60 5.28 14.37 6.66
C LEU A 60 4.87 13.33 7.70
N HIS A 61 5.63 12.26 7.88
CA HIS A 61 5.37 11.32 8.96
C HIS A 61 5.46 12.01 10.32
N THR A 62 6.50 12.82 10.58
CA THR A 62 6.62 13.57 11.84
C THR A 62 5.50 14.59 12.06
N VAL A 63 4.95 15.17 10.99
CA VAL A 63 3.87 16.17 11.09
C VAL A 63 2.48 15.52 11.21
N MET A 64 2.29 14.33 10.63
CA MET A 64 1.00 13.63 10.56
C MET A 64 0.84 12.53 11.63
N ASP A 65 1.88 12.26 12.40
CA ASP A 65 1.89 11.38 13.57
C ASP A 65 1.79 12.22 14.85
#